data_AF-A0A841Z283-F1
#
_entry.id   AF-A0A841Z283-F1
#
_cell.length_a   1.000
_cell.length_b   1.000
_cell.length_c   1.000
_cell.angle_alpha   90.00
_cell.angle_beta   90.00
_cell.angle_gamma   90.00
#
_symmetry.space_group_name_H-M   'P 1'
#
loop_
_entity.id
_entity.type
_entity.pdbx_description
1 polymer ?
#
loop_
_entity_poly.entity_id
_entity_poly.type
_entity_poly.pdbx_seq_one_letter_code
_entity_poly.pdbx_strand_id
1 'polypeptide(L)'
;MLKRVTIFAVIQEILIFFIMLTFYWQVSLLYYINVSFIVAAIVFLVGLILYIMQSGFFDLIHTGMRKVTRRMRREEENEFADVPLSKLVNVGYLSLLYSSLVVLATSFIALGFYYS
;
A
#
# COMPACT_ATOMS: atom_id res chain seq x y z
N MET A 1 7.71 2.32 15.84
CA MET A 1 6.64 2.37 14.82
C MET A 1 6.28 3.82 14.46
N LEU A 2 5.86 4.65 15.43
CA LEU A 2 5.46 6.04 15.19
C LEU A 2 6.49 6.87 14.38
N LYS A 3 7.78 6.81 14.76
CA LYS A 3 8.87 7.49 14.02
C LYS A 3 8.87 7.16 12.52
N ARG A 4 8.67 5.88 12.14
CA ARG A 4 8.65 5.45 10.73
C ARG A 4 7.41 5.96 10.02
N VAL A 5 6.25 5.87 10.67
CA VAL A 5 4.98 6.41 10.15
C VAL A 5 5.10 7.90 9.86
N THR A 6 5.66 8.67 10.80
CA THR A 6 5.89 10.11 10.61
C THR A 6 6.85 10.40 9.46
N ILE A 7 7.95 9.65 9.35
CA ILE A 7 8.89 9.82 8.23
C ILE A 7 8.20 9.56 6.89
N PHE A 8 7.45 8.47 6.75
CA PHE A 8 6.73 8.18 5.50
C PHE A 8 5.63 9.20 5.20
N ALA A 9 4.95 9.74 6.21
CA ALA A 9 3.96 10.79 6.02
C ALA A 9 4.63 12.09 5.54
N VAL A 10 5.76 12.48 6.14
CA VAL A 10 6.53 13.66 5.71
C VAL A 10 7.05 13.50 4.27
N ILE A 11 7.51 12.30 3.89
CA ILE A 11 7.91 12.02 2.52
C ILE A 11 6.73 12.21 1.54
N GLN A 12 5.53 11.75 1.91
CA GLN A 12 4.32 11.96 1.11
C GLN A 12 3.97 13.44 1.00
N GLU A 13 4.03 14.22 2.09
CA GLU A 13 3.74 15.66 2.06
C GLU A 13 4.74 16.43 1.18
N ILE A 14 6.04 16.08 1.23
CA ILE A 14 7.04 16.65 0.33
C ILE A 14 6.72 16.31 -1.13
N LEU A 15 6.33 15.06 -1.41
CA LEU A 15 5.93 14.64 -2.75
C LEU A 15 4.69 15.38 -3.25
N ILE A 16 3.67 15.55 -2.39
CA ILE A 16 2.44 16.30 -2.69
C ILE A 16 2.79 17.74 -3.03
N PHE A 17 3.60 18.40 -2.20
CA PHE A 17 4.03 19.77 -2.43
C PHE A 17 4.81 19.91 -3.74
N PHE A 18 5.69 18.96 -4.04
CA PHE A 18 6.45 18.94 -5.30
C PHE A 18 5.55 18.78 -6.53
N ILE A 19 4.56 17.88 -6.48
CA ILE A 19 3.57 17.70 -7.55
C ILE A 19 2.75 18.98 -7.74
N MET A 20 2.29 19.61 -6.65
CA MET A 20 1.54 20.86 -6.72
C MET A 20 2.35 21.97 -7.40
N LEU A 21 3.61 22.14 -7.03
CA LEU A 21 4.46 23.19 -7.59
C LEU A 21 4.75 22.97 -9.08
N THR A 22 4.96 21.72 -9.49
CA THR A 22 5.38 21.38 -10.86
C THR A 22 4.22 21.34 -11.86
N PHE A 23 3.04 20.85 -11.44
CA PHE A 23 1.90 20.64 -12.34
C PHE A 23 0.87 21.76 -12.27
N TYR A 24 0.64 22.32 -11.09
CA TYR A 24 -0.42 23.32 -10.89
C TYR A 24 0.12 24.75 -10.79
N TRP A 25 1.41 24.93 -10.53
CA TRP A 25 2.11 26.23 -10.42
C TRP A 25 1.49 27.20 -9.41
N GLN A 26 0.53 26.73 -8.61
CA GLN A 26 -0.16 27.49 -7.60
C GLN A 26 -0.44 26.60 -6.39
N VAL A 27 -0.32 27.19 -5.21
CA VAL A 27 -0.67 26.52 -3.96
C VAL A 27 -2.10 26.93 -3.61
N SER A 28 -3.04 26.03 -3.84
CA SER A 28 -4.43 26.20 -3.40
C SER A 28 -4.86 25.00 -2.56
N LEU A 29 -5.81 25.23 -1.65
CA LEU A 29 -6.39 24.18 -0.81
C LEU A 29 -7.03 23.07 -1.68
N LEU A 30 -7.68 23.45 -2.79
CA LEU A 30 -8.30 22.50 -3.71
C LEU A 30 -7.27 21.58 -4.37
N TYR A 31 -6.14 22.11 -4.82
CA TYR A 31 -5.08 21.27 -5.40
C TYR A 31 -4.42 20.38 -4.35
N TYR A 32 -4.22 20.89 -3.14
CA TYR A 32 -3.74 20.08 -2.02
C TYR A 32 -4.65 18.89 -1.76
N ILE A 33 -5.96 19.12 -1.64
CA ILE A 33 -6.96 18.06 -1.43
C ILE A 33 -6.86 16.98 -2.54
N ASN A 34 -6.89 17.40 -3.81
CA ASN A 34 -6.86 16.47 -4.93
C ASN A 34 -5.56 15.66 -5.00
N VAL A 35 -4.40 16.33 -4.89
CA VAL A 35 -3.10 15.68 -5.01
C VAL A 35 -2.84 14.77 -3.80
N SER A 36 -3.12 15.25 -2.58
CA SER A 36 -2.96 14.45 -1.36
C SER A 36 -3.84 13.20 -1.38
N PHE A 37 -5.08 13.30 -1.86
CA PHE A 37 -5.98 12.17 -1.99
C PHE A 37 -5.41 11.11 -2.94
N ILE A 38 -4.98 11.52 -4.14
CA ILE A 38 -4.44 10.60 -5.15
C ILE A 38 -3.15 9.94 -4.64
N VAL A 39 -2.21 10.72 -4.10
CA VAL A 39 -0.93 10.20 -3.58
C VAL A 39 -1.19 9.22 -2.44
N ALA A 40 -1.98 9.61 -1.44
CA ALA A 40 -2.27 8.76 -0.29
C ALA A 40 -3.03 7.49 -0.70
N ALA A 41 -3.98 7.56 -1.63
CA ALA A 41 -4.71 6.41 -2.13
C ALA A 41 -3.80 5.40 -2.83
N ILE A 42 -2.88 5.87 -3.68
CA ILE A 42 -1.90 5.01 -4.36
C ILE A 42 -0.98 4.33 -3.33
N VAL A 43 -0.42 5.10 -2.40
CA VAL A 43 0.48 4.56 -1.36
C VAL A 43 -0.27 3.56 -0.47
N PHE A 44 -1.52 3.86 -0.09
CA PHE A 44 -2.38 2.96 0.68
C PHE A 44 -2.62 1.64 -0.05
N LEU A 45 -2.94 1.70 -1.35
CA LEU A 45 -3.18 0.52 -2.18
C LEU A 45 -1.91 -0.34 -2.29
N VAL A 46 -0.74 0.28 -2.52
CA VAL A 46 0.56 -0.43 -2.50
C VAL A 46 0.81 -1.08 -1.13
N GLY A 47 0.52 -0.36 -0.04
CA GLY A 47 0.62 -0.90 1.32
C GLY A 47 -0.29 -2.10 1.56
N LEU A 48 -1.50 -2.08 0.99
CA LEU A 48 -2.46 -3.18 1.07
C LEU A 48 -1.98 -4.39 0.26
N ILE A 49 -1.41 -4.19 -0.94
CA ILE A 49 -0.81 -5.27 -1.72
C ILE A 49 0.32 -5.92 -0.93
N LEU A 50 1.23 -5.13 -0.36
CA LEU A 50 2.33 -5.64 0.47
C LEU A 50 1.81 -6.41 1.68
N TYR A 51 0.74 -5.94 2.32
CA TYR A 51 0.08 -6.65 3.40
C TYR A 51 -0.44 -8.02 2.94
N ILE A 52 -1.13 -8.10 1.81
CA ILE A 52 -1.66 -9.35 1.25
C ILE A 52 -0.51 -10.30 0.86
N MET A 53 0.58 -9.78 0.31
CA MET A 53 1.77 -10.56 -0.01
C MET A 53 2.42 -11.17 1.23
N GLN A 54 2.48 -10.43 2.34
CA GLN A 54 3.07 -10.91 3.58
C GLN A 54 2.15 -11.76 4.44
N SER A 55 0.84 -11.62 4.33
CA SER A 55 -0.11 -12.36 5.16
C SER A 55 -0.19 -13.86 4.84
N GLY A 56 0.51 -14.32 3.79
CA GLY A 56 0.45 -15.70 3.33
C GLY A 56 -0.80 -16.01 2.49
N PHE A 57 -1.60 -14.99 2.15
CA PHE A 57 -2.75 -15.15 1.26
C PHE A 57 -2.36 -15.78 -0.10
N PHE A 58 -1.29 -15.27 -0.70
CA PHE A 58 -0.77 -15.82 -1.96
C PHE A 58 -0.23 -17.25 -1.78
N ASP A 59 0.37 -17.57 -0.63
CA ASP A 59 0.85 -18.92 -0.34
C ASP A 59 -0.31 -19.91 -0.19
N LEU A 60 -1.41 -19.48 0.43
CA LEU A 60 -2.63 -20.27 0.55
C LEU A 60 -3.27 -20.53 -0.81
N ILE A 61 -3.36 -19.52 -1.68
CA ILE A 61 -3.86 -19.68 -3.06
C ILE A 61 -2.96 -20.62 -3.85
N HIS A 62 -1.65 -20.41 -3.82
CA HIS A 62 -0.69 -21.22 -4.57
C HIS A 62 -0.74 -22.69 -4.13
N THR A 63 -0.76 -22.94 -2.83
CA THR A 63 -0.87 -24.28 -2.26
C THR A 63 -2.23 -24.91 -2.58
N GLY A 64 -3.32 -24.14 -2.49
CA GLY A 64 -4.68 -24.58 -2.82
C GLY A 64 -4.83 -24.99 -4.29
N MET A 65 -4.38 -24.14 -5.22
CA MET A 65 -4.39 -24.45 -6.66
C MET A 65 -3.57 -25.70 -6.96
N ARG A 66 -2.35 -25.79 -6.40
CA ARG A 66 -1.48 -26.96 -6.59
C ARG A 66 -2.15 -28.25 -6.09
N LYS A 67 -2.83 -28.20 -4.93
CA LYS A 67 -3.56 -29.36 -4.39
C LYS A 67 -4.71 -29.79 -5.31
N VAL A 68 -5.44 -28.84 -5.89
CA VAL A 68 -6.53 -29.12 -6.84
C VAL A 68 -5.97 -29.70 -8.16
N THR A 69 -4.96 -29.07 -8.75
CA THR A 69 -4.34 -29.52 -10.01
C THR A 69 -3.68 -30.90 -9.85
N ARG A 70 -3.00 -31.16 -8.74
CA ARG A 70 -2.41 -32.48 -8.44
C ARG A 70 -3.47 -33.55 -8.24
N ARG A 71 -4.59 -33.23 -7.57
CA ARG A 71 -5.73 -34.15 -7.46
C ARG A 71 -6.34 -34.51 -8.82
N MET A 72 -6.31 -33.59 -9.77
CA MET A 72 -6.73 -33.87 -11.16
C MET A 72 -5.72 -34.73 -11.93
N ARG A 73 -4.41 -34.58 -11.68
CA ARG A 73 -3.34 -35.26 -12.44
C ARG A 73 -2.82 -36.58 -11.86
N ARG A 74 -3.18 -36.97 -10.62
CA ARG A 74 -2.67 -38.18 -9.93
C ARG A 74 -1.12 -38.27 -9.90
N GLU A 75 -0.43 -37.14 -9.81
CA GLU A 75 1.04 -37.08 -9.73
C GLU A 75 1.53 -37.27 -8.27
N GLU A 76 2.60 -38.06 -8.09
CA GLU A 76 3.24 -38.33 -6.79
C GLU A 76 4.03 -37.12 -6.22
N GLU A 77 4.27 -37.19 -4.92
CA GLU A 77 4.69 -36.10 -4.05
C GLU A 77 6.15 -35.67 -4.29
N ASN A 78 6.38 -34.73 -5.21
CA ASN A 78 7.67 -34.05 -5.29
C ASN A 78 7.76 -32.93 -4.23
N GLU A 79 8.68 -33.14 -3.29
CA GLU A 79 8.93 -32.41 -2.02
C GLU A 79 9.89 -31.22 -2.15
N PHE A 80 10.27 -30.83 -3.37
CA PHE A 80 11.25 -29.76 -3.58
C PHE A 80 10.63 -28.37 -3.37
N ALA A 81 10.82 -27.91 -2.13
CA ALA A 81 10.90 -26.56 -1.59
C ALA A 81 10.63 -25.37 -2.53
N ASP A 82 9.36 -24.96 -2.60
CA ASP A 82 9.02 -23.59 -2.98
C ASP A 82 9.09 -22.70 -1.73
N VAL A 83 9.93 -21.66 -1.76
CA VAL A 83 9.96 -20.67 -0.68
C VAL A 83 8.67 -19.85 -0.75
N PRO A 84 7.85 -19.80 0.33
CA PRO A 84 6.61 -19.05 0.32
C PRO A 84 6.87 -17.56 0.09
N LEU A 85 6.01 -16.92 -0.70
CA LEU A 85 6.11 -15.52 -1.07
C LEU A 85 6.07 -14.62 0.17
N SER A 86 5.31 -14.99 1.19
CA SER A 86 5.26 -14.28 2.47
C SER A 86 6.60 -14.21 3.20
N LYS A 87 7.49 -15.20 3.00
CA LYS A 87 8.84 -15.21 3.59
C LYS A 87 9.85 -14.39 2.77
N LEU A 88 9.59 -14.17 1.49
CA LEU A 88 10.46 -13.38 0.62
C LEU A 88 10.25 -11.87 0.82
N VAL A 89 9.04 -11.46 1.22
CA VAL A 89 8.70 -10.05 1.39
C VAL A 89 8.84 -9.68 2.87
N ASN A 90 9.94 -9.03 3.28
CA ASN A 90 10.11 -8.49 4.64
C ASN A 90 10.21 -6.94 4.61
N VAL A 91 9.17 -6.31 4.08
CA VAL A 91 9.02 -4.85 4.04
C VAL A 91 8.13 -4.41 5.21
N GLY A 92 8.45 -3.29 5.86
CA GLY A 92 7.65 -2.72 6.94
C GLY A 92 6.33 -2.08 6.45
N TYR A 93 5.43 -2.86 5.85
CA TYR A 93 4.19 -2.42 5.21
C TYR A 93 3.25 -1.64 6.15
N LEU A 94 3.22 -1.99 7.44
CA LEU A 94 2.39 -1.30 8.44
C LEU A 94 2.73 0.19 8.53
N SER A 95 4.01 0.54 8.44
CA SER A 95 4.42 1.95 8.51
C SER A 95 3.93 2.72 7.28
N LEU A 96 3.94 2.07 6.12
CA LEU A 96 3.46 2.63 4.86
C LEU A 96 1.93 2.80 4.89
N LEU A 97 1.18 1.76 5.26
CA LEU A 97 -0.28 1.80 5.44
C LEU A 97 -0.73 2.90 6.40
N TYR A 98 -0.20 2.92 7.63
CA TYR A 98 -0.60 3.92 8.62
C TYR A 98 -0.23 5.33 8.17
N SER A 99 0.92 5.52 7.51
CA SER A 99 1.31 6.83 7.01
C SER A 99 0.36 7.34 5.94
N SER A 100 -0.01 6.50 4.96
CA SER A 100 -1.00 6.87 3.94
C SER A 100 -2.37 7.12 4.56
N LEU A 101 -2.76 6.38 5.60
CA LEU A 101 -4.06 6.58 6.25
C LEU A 101 -4.13 7.93 6.97
N VAL A 102 -3.01 8.37 7.57
CA VAL A 102 -2.89 9.71 8.17
C VAL A 102 -3.03 10.79 7.09
N VAL A 103 -2.32 10.67 5.97
CA VAL A 103 -2.40 11.67 4.86
C VAL A 103 -3.78 11.66 4.20
N LEU A 104 -4.44 10.50 4.11
CA LEU A 104 -5.79 10.38 3.57
C LEU A 104 -6.82 11.03 4.51
N ALA A 105 -6.62 10.88 5.83
CA ALA A 105 -7.43 11.57 6.83
C ALA A 105 -7.23 13.10 6.77
N THR A 106 -6.01 13.61 6.62
CA THR A 106 -5.77 15.06 6.48
C THR A 106 -6.42 15.61 5.21
N SER A 107 -6.37 14.86 4.10
CA SER A 107 -7.06 15.22 2.85
C SER A 107 -8.58 15.33 3.05
N PHE A 108 -9.22 14.38 3.74
CA PHE A 108 -10.66 14.45 4.03
C PHE A 108 -11.03 15.56 5.02
N ILE A 109 -10.18 15.83 6.01
CA ILE A 109 -10.38 16.97 6.92
C ILE A 109 -10.32 18.28 6.13
N ALA A 110 -9.32 18.44 5.25
CA ALA A 110 -9.19 19.61 4.39
C ALA A 110 -10.40 19.77 3.44
N LEU A 111 -10.90 18.66 2.89
CA LEU A 111 -12.12 18.64 2.09
C LEU A 111 -13.33 19.13 2.88
N GLY A 112 -13.49 18.67 4.13
CA GLY A 112 -14.56 19.12 5.02
C GLY A 112 -14.51 20.63 5.25
N PHE A 113 -13.31 21.19 5.49
CA PHE A 113 -13.11 22.64 5.64
C PHE A 113 -13.36 23.43 4.35
N TYR A 114 -13.05 22.85 3.19
CA TYR A 114 -13.24 23.54 1.90
C TYR A 114 -14.73 23.75 1.55
N TYR A 115 -15.61 22.86 2.03
CA TYR A 115 -17.05 22.89 1.77
C TYR A 115 -17.90 23.37 2.96
N SER A 116 -17.28 23.75 4.08
CA SER A 116 -17.96 24.36 5.23
C SER A 116 -18.07 25.87 5.06
#